data_AF-A0AAN8T6U5-F1
#
_entry.id   AF-A0AAN8T6U5-F1
#
_cell.length_a   1.000
_cell.length_b   1.000
_cell.length_c   1.000
_cell.angle_alpha   90.00
_cell.angle_beta   90.00
_cell.angle_gamma   90.00
#
_symmetry.space_group_name_H-M   'P 1'
#
loop_
_entity.id
_entity.type
_entity.pdbx_description
1 polymer ?
#
loop_
_entity_poly.entity_id
_entity_poly.type
_entity_poly.pdbx_seq_one_letter_code
_entity_poly.pdbx_strand_id
1 'polypeptide(L)'
;MLDKIHDKERKASLAIKDDRDCQCIAHRAFYGLLRSDDTCASCGFTSTTHDPCMDISLDLSACYSNRKDFASKSSKPNESLIGCLDLFTRPEKLGSDQKLYCENCHEKQDALKQMSIKKLPLVLCFHIKRFEHSPTRKISRKIDRRV
;
A
#
# COMPACT_ATOMS: atom_id res chain seq x y z
N MET A 1 15.17 3.59 -12.45
CA MET A 1 15.72 2.83 -13.60
C MET A 1 14.61 2.46 -14.57
N LEU A 2 13.51 1.89 -14.08
CA LEU A 2 12.30 1.62 -14.87
C LEU A 2 11.76 2.87 -15.58
N ASP A 3 11.76 4.02 -14.91
CA ASP A 3 11.34 5.30 -15.54
C ASP A 3 12.21 5.68 -16.72
N LYS A 4 13.53 5.48 -16.61
CA LYS A 4 14.46 5.75 -17.73
C LYS A 4 14.24 4.80 -18.91
N ILE A 5 13.83 3.56 -18.65
CA ILE A 5 13.47 2.59 -19.71
C ILE A 5 12.17 3.03 -20.38
N HIS A 6 11.16 3.39 -19.58
CA HIS A 6 9.89 3.94 -20.07
C HIS A 6 10.13 5.19 -20.94
N ASP A 7 10.90 6.16 -20.45
CA ASP A 7 11.20 7.41 -21.16
C ASP A 7 11.92 7.17 -22.49
N LYS A 8 12.82 6.18 -22.55
CA LYS A 8 13.56 5.84 -23.76
C LYS A 8 12.67 5.20 -24.81
N GLU A 9 11.79 4.28 -24.43
CA GLU A 9 10.87 3.59 -25.36
C GLU A 9 9.70 4.50 -25.80
N ARG A 10 9.26 5.42 -24.92
CA ARG A 10 8.27 6.45 -25.28
C ARG A 10 8.80 7.43 -26.31
N LYS A 11 10.08 7.82 -26.23
CA LYS A 11 10.72 8.69 -27.24
C LYS A 11 10.92 7.99 -28.59
N ALA A 12 11.04 6.66 -28.61
CA ALA A 12 11.12 5.87 -29.83
C ALA A 12 9.75 5.63 -30.50
N SER A 13 8.66 5.72 -29.73
CA SER A 13 7.29 5.45 -30.18
C SER A 13 6.48 6.74 -30.21
N LEU A 14 6.47 7.45 -31.34
CA LEU A 14 5.60 8.61 -31.54
C LEU A 14 4.12 8.15 -31.40
N ALA A 15 3.45 8.63 -30.35
CA ALA A 15 2.00 8.49 -30.06
C ALA A 15 1.55 7.29 -29.20
N ILE A 16 1.56 7.46 -27.87
CA ILE A 16 0.52 6.92 -26.97
C ILE A 16 0.19 8.03 -25.95
N LYS A 17 -1.09 8.37 -25.80
CA LYS A 17 -1.60 9.55 -25.06
C LYS A 17 -2.17 9.25 -23.67
N ASP A 18 -2.14 8.00 -23.20
CA ASP A 18 -2.46 7.65 -21.80
C ASP A 18 -1.36 6.72 -21.28
N ASP A 19 -0.79 7.05 -20.12
CA ASP A 19 0.26 6.25 -19.47
C ASP A 19 -0.25 4.85 -19.09
N ARG A 20 -1.58 4.71 -18.97
CA ARG A 20 -2.28 3.46 -18.63
C ARG A 20 -2.13 2.33 -19.65
N ASP A 21 -1.83 2.66 -20.91
CA ASP A 21 -1.70 1.67 -22.00
C ASP A 21 -0.28 1.63 -22.60
N CYS A 22 0.72 2.02 -21.81
CA CYS A 22 2.10 1.95 -22.25
C CYS A 22 2.58 0.49 -22.41
N GLN A 23 3.14 0.15 -23.58
CA GLN A 23 3.61 -1.19 -23.91
C GLN A 23 5.12 -1.41 -23.69
N CYS A 24 5.79 -0.50 -22.96
CA CYS A 24 7.22 -0.63 -22.71
C CYS A 24 7.53 -1.86 -21.82
N ILE A 25 8.75 -2.38 -21.87
CA ILE A 25 9.11 -3.56 -21.06
C ILE A 25 8.90 -3.34 -19.55
N ALA A 26 9.11 -2.11 -19.06
CA ALA A 26 8.87 -1.77 -17.67
C ALA A 26 7.40 -1.95 -17.29
N HIS A 27 6.47 -1.38 -18.07
CA HIS A 27 5.04 -1.54 -17.84
C HIS A 27 4.56 -2.97 -18.11
N ARG A 28 5.06 -3.65 -19.14
CA ARG A 28 4.66 -5.04 -19.42
C ARG A 28 5.08 -6.01 -18.30
N ALA A 29 6.25 -5.81 -17.71
CA ALA A 29 6.77 -6.71 -16.69
C ALA A 29 6.29 -6.35 -15.28
N PHE A 30 6.32 -5.07 -14.90
CA PHE A 30 6.20 -4.64 -13.50
C PHE A 30 4.91 -3.87 -13.17
N TYR A 31 4.09 -3.49 -14.16
CA TYR A 31 2.85 -2.76 -13.90
C TYR A 31 1.80 -3.63 -13.22
N GLY A 32 1.43 -3.25 -12.01
CA GLY A 32 0.25 -3.71 -11.30
C GLY A 32 -0.75 -2.57 -11.08
N LEU A 33 -1.91 -2.92 -10.55
CA LEU A 33 -2.94 -1.97 -10.15
C LEU A 33 -3.40 -2.31 -8.74
N LEU A 34 -3.24 -1.39 -7.81
CA LEU A 34 -3.79 -1.47 -6.47
C LEU A 34 -5.20 -0.90 -6.46
N ARG A 35 -6.02 -1.40 -5.54
CA ARG A 35 -7.36 -0.89 -5.23
C ARG A 35 -7.35 -0.41 -3.78
N SER A 36 -7.69 0.86 -3.58
CA SER A 36 -7.94 1.46 -2.26
C SER A 36 -9.43 1.63 -2.09
N ASP A 37 -10.01 1.00 -1.08
CA ASP A 37 -11.41 1.16 -0.71
C ASP A 37 -11.51 1.96 0.60
N ASP A 38 -12.22 3.08 0.55
CA ASP A 38 -12.53 3.92 1.71
C ASP A 38 -14.01 3.77 2.04
N THR A 39 -14.32 3.06 3.13
CA THR A 39 -15.69 2.74 3.55
C THR A 39 -16.09 3.61 4.74
N CYS A 40 -17.14 4.42 4.56
CA CYS A 40 -17.71 5.26 5.61
C CYS A 40 -18.23 4.39 6.77
N ALA A 41 -17.79 4.67 8.00
CA ALA A 41 -18.20 3.89 9.17
C ALA A 41 -19.65 4.18 9.62
N SER A 42 -20.22 5.31 9.19
CA SER A 42 -21.59 5.71 9.55
C SER A 42 -22.65 5.08 8.63
N CYS A 43 -22.47 5.21 7.31
CA CYS A 43 -23.46 4.77 6.32
C CYS A 43 -23.04 3.56 5.47
N GLY A 44 -21.78 3.14 5.53
CA GLY A 44 -21.26 2.00 4.76
C GLY A 44 -20.97 2.30 3.28
N PHE A 45 -21.16 3.54 2.80
CA PHE A 45 -20.77 3.90 1.44
C PHE A 45 -19.26 3.73 1.24
N THR A 46 -18.87 3.04 0.16
CA THR A 46 -17.47 2.78 -0.19
C THR A 46 -17.08 3.55 -1.44
N SER A 47 -16.04 4.37 -1.32
CA SER A 47 -15.34 4.97 -2.47
C SER A 47 -14.15 4.10 -2.86
N THR A 48 -13.95 3.87 -4.15
CA THR A 48 -12.87 3.01 -4.66
C THR A 48 -11.95 3.78 -5.59
N THR A 49 -10.66 3.79 -5.28
CA THR A 49 -9.59 4.37 -6.11
C THR A 49 -8.68 3.26 -6.65
N HIS A 50 -8.19 3.42 -7.88
CA HIS A 50 -7.28 2.47 -8.51
C HIS A 50 -5.94 3.12 -8.82
N ASP A 51 -4.89 2.64 -8.14
CA ASP A 51 -3.57 3.25 -8.17
C ASP A 51 -2.56 2.35 -8.89
N PRO A 52 -1.93 2.82 -9.99
CA PRO A 52 -0.83 2.09 -10.63
C PRO A 52 0.31 1.83 -9.65
N CYS A 53 0.93 0.65 -9.73
CA CYS A 53 2.10 0.32 -8.94
C CYS A 53 3.17 -0.43 -9.75
N MET A 54 4.44 -0.21 -9.42
CA MET A 54 5.59 -0.99 -9.93
C MET A 54 6.19 -1.92 -8.88
N ASP A 55 5.98 -1.58 -7.61
CA ASP A 55 6.36 -2.36 -6.45
C ASP A 55 5.33 -2.19 -5.34
N ILE A 56 5.35 -3.11 -4.38
CA ILE A 56 4.59 -3.00 -3.14
C ILE A 56 5.57 -2.85 -1.98
N SER A 57 5.47 -1.71 -1.30
CA SER A 57 6.32 -1.38 -0.16
C SER A 57 5.68 -1.83 1.16
N LEU A 58 6.20 -2.89 1.78
CA LEU A 58 5.67 -3.52 2.99
C LEU A 58 6.33 -2.96 4.26
N ASP A 59 5.52 -2.64 5.27
CA ASP A 59 6.00 -2.14 6.55
C ASP A 59 6.34 -3.29 7.50
N LEU A 60 7.61 -3.39 7.87
CA LEU A 60 8.10 -4.45 8.74
C LEU A 60 7.88 -4.13 10.23
N SER A 61 7.77 -2.85 10.60
CA SER A 61 7.52 -2.43 11.98
C SER A 61 6.13 -2.87 12.47
N ALA A 62 5.14 -2.88 11.58
CA ALA A 62 3.80 -3.35 11.85
C ALA A 62 3.75 -4.87 12.16
N CYS A 63 4.65 -5.65 11.56
CA CYS A 63 4.75 -7.11 11.74
C CYS A 63 5.32 -7.48 13.14
N TYR A 64 6.11 -6.59 13.77
CA TYR A 64 6.75 -6.81 15.07
C TYR A 64 6.11 -6.08 16.25
N SER A 65 5.21 -5.15 15.97
CA SER A 65 4.48 -4.44 17.00
C SER A 65 3.64 -5.47 17.75
N ASN A 66 4.10 -5.92 18.92
CA ASN A 66 3.30 -6.64 19.90
C ASN A 66 2.07 -5.77 20.17
N ARG A 67 0.99 -6.01 19.44
CA ARG A 67 -0.31 -5.44 19.76
C ARG A 67 -0.59 -5.91 21.18
N LYS A 68 -0.52 -4.98 22.15
CA LYS A 68 -1.21 -5.11 23.44
C LYS A 68 -2.72 -5.01 23.22
N ASP A 69 -3.26 -5.76 22.26
CA ASP A 69 -4.68 -5.93 22.14
C ASP A 69 -5.07 -6.94 23.22
N PHE A 70 -5.76 -6.44 24.25
CA PHE A 70 -6.43 -7.20 25.29
C PHE A 70 -7.38 -8.22 24.63
N ALA A 71 -6.91 -9.42 24.27
CA ALA A 71 -7.73 -10.65 24.19
C ALA A 71 -7.02 -11.91 23.66
N SER A 72 -5.80 -11.89 23.10
CA SER A 72 -5.18 -13.15 22.64
C SER A 72 -3.74 -13.35 23.12
N LYS A 73 -3.59 -14.17 24.16
CA LYS A 73 -2.32 -14.79 24.57
C LYS A 73 -2.04 -15.99 23.66
N SER A 74 -1.51 -15.81 22.43
CA SER A 74 -0.84 -16.92 21.69
C SER A 74 -0.31 -16.63 20.28
N SER A 75 -0.53 -15.49 19.64
CA SER A 75 -0.01 -15.31 18.27
C SER A 75 1.44 -14.82 18.30
N LYS A 76 2.39 -15.68 17.87
CA LYS A 76 3.76 -15.28 17.53
C LYS A 76 3.72 -14.04 16.62
N PRO A 77 4.70 -13.13 16.70
CA PRO A 77 4.82 -12.05 15.71
C PRO A 77 4.83 -12.69 14.31
N ASN A 78 4.02 -12.16 13.41
CA ASN A 78 3.93 -12.64 12.03
C ASN A 78 5.16 -12.11 11.26
N GLU A 79 6.33 -12.62 11.63
CA GLU A 79 7.64 -12.30 11.04
C GLU A 79 7.82 -13.01 9.69
N SER A 80 6.81 -12.96 8.82
CA SER A 80 6.83 -13.57 7.50
C SER A 80 6.35 -12.59 6.45
N LEU A 81 6.77 -12.81 5.21
CA LEU A 81 6.27 -12.05 4.07
C LEU A 81 4.73 -12.09 3.99
N ILE A 82 4.15 -13.26 4.26
CA ILE A 82 2.70 -13.46 4.31
C ILE A 82 2.08 -12.55 5.38
N GLY A 83 2.68 -12.51 6.58
CA GLY A 83 2.25 -11.63 7.66
C GLY A 83 2.23 -10.16 7.29
N CYS A 84 3.27 -9.71 6.57
CA CYS A 84 3.35 -8.32 6.15
C CYS A 84 2.38 -8.00 4.97
N LEU A 85 2.06 -8.98 4.11
CA LEU A 85 1.01 -8.87 3.10
C LEU A 85 -0.40 -8.83 3.73
N ASP A 86 -0.64 -9.66 4.74
CA ASP A 86 -1.89 -9.65 5.52
C ASP A 86 -2.09 -8.27 6.15
N LEU A 87 -1.04 -7.71 6.75
CA LEU A 87 -1.08 -6.36 7.32
C LEU A 87 -1.30 -5.28 6.26
N PHE A 88 -0.66 -5.39 5.10
CA PHE A 88 -0.83 -4.45 3.99
C PHE A 88 -2.28 -4.44 3.47
N THR A 89 -2.95 -5.59 3.45
CA THR A 89 -4.32 -5.73 2.91
C THR A 89 -5.43 -5.64 3.97
N ARG A 90 -5.06 -5.53 5.25
CA ARG A 90 -6.01 -5.47 6.36
C ARG A 90 -6.75 -4.13 6.36
N PRO A 91 -8.08 -4.12 6.53
CA PRO A 91 -8.81 -2.88 6.79
C PRO A 91 -8.26 -2.16 8.04
N GLU A 92 -8.01 -0.87 7.91
CA GLU A 92 -7.58 -0.01 9.01
C GLU A 92 -8.50 1.19 9.17
N LYS A 93 -8.74 1.59 10.43
CA LYS A 93 -9.43 2.84 10.72
C LYS A 93 -8.47 3.98 10.50
N LEU A 94 -8.88 4.97 9.73
CA LEU A 94 -8.13 6.22 9.63
C LEU A 94 -8.08 6.90 11.01
N GLY A 95 -6.98 7.59 11.30
CA GLY A 95 -6.80 8.32 12.55
C GLY A 95 -7.90 9.36 12.77
N SER A 96 -8.12 9.78 14.03
CA SER A 96 -9.16 10.78 14.37
C SER A 96 -8.97 12.13 13.66
N ASP A 97 -7.75 12.41 13.21
CA ASP A 97 -7.33 13.56 12.42
C ASP A 97 -7.53 13.39 10.90
N GLN A 98 -7.85 12.19 10.43
CA GLN A 98 -7.94 11.79 9.02
C GLN A 98 -9.36 11.41 8.59
N LYS A 99 -10.38 12.10 9.13
CA LYS A 99 -11.77 11.90 8.72
C LYS A 99 -11.98 12.22 7.24
N LEU A 100 -12.70 11.36 6.54
CA LEU A 100 -13.02 11.53 5.11
C LEU A 100 -14.40 12.18 4.95
N TYR A 101 -14.53 13.05 3.96
CA TYR A 101 -15.83 13.59 3.58
C TYR A 101 -16.65 12.50 2.89
N CYS A 102 -17.77 12.12 3.49
CA CYS A 102 -18.66 11.14 2.90
C CYS A 102 -19.69 11.85 2.01
N GLU A 103 -19.74 11.49 0.74
CA GLU A 103 -20.68 12.07 -0.23
C GLU A 103 -22.15 11.76 0.09
N ASN A 104 -22.43 10.66 0.80
CA ASN A 104 -23.78 10.27 1.19
C ASN A 104 -24.25 10.92 2.50
N CYS A 105 -23.34 11.13 3.45
CA CYS A 105 -23.65 11.82 4.72
C CYS A 105 -23.50 13.34 4.61
N HIS A 106 -22.83 13.83 3.56
CA HIS A 106 -22.46 15.22 3.35
C HIS A 106 -21.64 15.85 4.49
N GLU A 107 -20.87 15.04 5.23
CA GLU A 107 -20.04 15.48 6.35
C GLU A 107 -18.78 14.61 6.52
N LYS A 108 -17.86 15.05 7.38
CA LYS A 108 -16.63 14.32 7.68
C LYS A 108 -16.91 13.16 8.65
N GLN A 109 -16.67 11.95 8.17
CA GLN A 109 -16.92 10.71 8.89
C GLN A 109 -15.63 9.92 9.12
N ASP A 110 -15.67 9.09 10.16
CA ASP A 110 -14.65 8.05 10.32
C ASP A 110 -14.82 7.03 9.19
N ALA A 111 -13.71 6.51 8.68
CA ALA A 111 -13.71 5.56 7.58
C ALA A 111 -12.71 4.43 7.80
N LEU A 112 -13.02 3.30 7.20
CA LEU A 112 -12.13 2.15 7.06
C LEU A 112 -11.45 2.22 5.70
N LYS A 113 -10.13 2.22 5.68
CA LYS A 113 -9.33 2.11 4.46
C LYS A 113 -8.83 0.69 4.30
N GLN A 114 -8.96 0.12 3.10
CA GLN A 114 -8.43 -1.19 2.78
C GLN A 114 -7.71 -1.17 1.43
N MET A 115 -6.50 -1.74 1.39
CA MET A 115 -5.75 -1.95 0.15
C MET A 115 -5.92 -3.39 -0.36
N SER A 116 -6.01 -3.56 -1.66
CA SER A 116 -5.98 -4.87 -2.32
C SER A 116 -5.29 -4.78 -3.68
N ILE A 117 -4.90 -5.93 -4.23
CA ILE A 117 -4.31 -6.00 -5.58
C ILE A 117 -5.44 -6.27 -6.57
N LYS A 118 -5.69 -5.33 -7.49
CA LYS A 118 -6.67 -5.48 -8.57
C LYS A 118 -6.08 -6.13 -9.81
N LYS A 119 -4.83 -5.80 -10.15
CA LYS A 119 -4.08 -6.41 -11.27
C LYS A 119 -2.68 -6.76 -10.81
N LEU A 120 -2.29 -8.02 -10.97
CA LEU A 120 -0.93 -8.48 -10.72
C LEU A 120 -0.02 -8.19 -11.93
N PRO A 121 1.23 -7.75 -11.71
CA PRO A 121 2.25 -7.70 -12.75
C PRO A 121 2.78 -9.10 -13.08
N LEU A 122 3.50 -9.24 -14.20
CA LEU A 122 4.21 -10.48 -14.53
C LEU A 122 5.35 -10.75 -13.53
N VAL A 123 6.01 -9.69 -13.08
CA VAL A 123 7.05 -9.73 -12.06
C VAL A 123 6.66 -8.80 -10.93
N LEU A 124 6.34 -9.37 -9.76
CA LEU A 124 5.96 -8.61 -8.58
C LEU A 124 7.20 -8.30 -7.72
N CYS A 125 7.44 -7.02 -7.51
CA CYS A 125 8.53 -6.52 -6.68
C CYS A 125 8.02 -6.11 -5.29
N PHE A 126 8.67 -6.61 -4.24
CA PHE A 126 8.42 -6.18 -2.87
C PHE A 126 9.58 -5.37 -2.32
N HIS A 127 9.27 -4.19 -1.79
CA HIS A 127 10.21 -3.39 -1.03
C HIS A 127 9.89 -3.51 0.46
N ILE A 128 10.78 -4.14 1.24
CA ILE A 128 10.61 -4.23 2.69
C ILE A 128 11.15 -2.95 3.35
N LYS A 129 10.28 -2.16 3.98
CA LYS A 129 10.65 -0.95 4.72
C LYS A 129 11.38 -1.32 6.01
N ARG A 130 12.71 -1.40 5.92
CA ARG A 130 13.62 -1.78 7.02
C ARG A 130 14.12 -0.57 7.81
N PHE A 131 13.27 0.39 8.07
CA PHE A 131 13.62 1.60 8.80
C PHE A 131 12.50 1.96 9.78
N GLU A 132 12.90 2.38 10.97
CA GLU A 132 12.00 2.86 12.02
C GLU A 132 12.43 4.26 12.40
N HIS A 133 11.48 5.20 12.46
CA HIS A 133 11.74 6.55 12.94
C HIS A 133 11.22 6.69 14.37
N SER A 134 12.10 7.05 15.31
CA SER A 134 11.70 7.34 16.68
C SER A 134 11.32 8.82 16.78
N PRO A 135 10.03 9.17 16.95
CA PRO A 135 9.62 10.58 17.06
C PRO A 135 10.18 11.24 18.33
N THR A 136 10.44 10.45 19.37
CA THR A 136 11.03 10.94 20.64
C THR A 136 12.51 11.22 20.53
N ARG A 137 13.26 10.40 19.79
CA ARG A 137 14.73 10.53 19.66
C ARG A 137 15.16 11.26 18.38
N LYS A 138 14.25 11.53 17.44
CA LYS A 138 14.53 12.07 16.09
C LYS A 138 15.63 11.30 15.34
N ILE A 139 15.75 10.00 15.60
CA ILE A 139 16.73 9.10 15.00
C ILE A 139 15.99 8.07 14.17
N SER A 140 16.54 7.77 12.99
CA SER A 140 16.13 6.65 12.16
C SER A 140 17.05 5.47 12.42
N ARG A 141 16.48 4.29 12.63
CA ARG A 141 17.22 3.04 12.86
C ARG A 141 16.90 2.04 11.77
N LYS A 142 17.93 1.32 11.30
CA LYS A 142 17.79 0.18 10.40
C LYS A 142 17.20 -1.03 11.13
N ILE A 143 16.28 -1.73 10.49
CA ILE A 143 15.69 -2.97 10.99
C ILE A 143 16.44 -4.16 10.36
N ASP A 144 17.39 -4.72 11.10
CA ASP A 144 18.22 -5.86 10.67
C ASP A 144 17.59 -7.21 11.07
N ARG A 145 16.35 -7.47 10.66
CA ARG A 145 15.62 -8.72 10.95
C ARG A 145 15.28 -9.54 9.70
N ARG A 146 15.13 -10.85 9.84
CA ARG A 146 14.70 -11.72 8.73
C ARG A 146 13.17 -11.61 8.55
N VAL A 147 12.73 -11.81 7.32
CA VAL A 147 11.32 -11.88 6.86
C VAL A 147 11.12 -13.25 6.23
#